data_AF-A0A162B3R2-F1
#
_entry.id   AF-A0A162B3R2-F1
#
_cell.length_a   1.000
_cell.length_b   1.000
_cell.length_c   1.000
_cell.angle_alpha   90.00
_cell.angle_beta   90.00
_cell.angle_gamma   90.00
#
_symmetry.space_group_name_H-M   'P 1'
#
loop_
_entity.id
_entity.type
_entity.pdbx_description
1 polymer ?
#
loop_
_entity_poly.entity_id
_entity_poly.type
_entity_poly.pdbx_seq_one_letter_code
_entity_poly.pdbx_strand_id
1 'polypeptide(L)'
;MAHTFTPQICDMADSMVICLYQRFSQAEASLFLHCTIEALTELQKQHKIEYIQVNENLTEFFGFQLLEYLAQQIQPSNEPPITSAMLFNGKRLAKN
;
A
#
# COMPACT_ATOMS: atom_id res chain seq x y z
N MET A 1 9.86 5.76 25.24
CA MET A 1 9.10 4.51 25.03
C MET A 1 9.29 4.13 23.57
N ALA A 2 10.26 3.25 23.27
CA ALA A 2 10.53 2.83 21.90
C ALA A 2 9.29 2.10 21.36
N HIS A 3 8.50 2.78 20.54
CA HIS A 3 7.44 2.12 19.80
C HIS A 3 8.13 1.33 18.70
N THR A 4 8.05 0.00 18.79
CA THR A 4 8.64 -0.91 17.81
C THR A 4 8.00 -0.74 16.42
N PHE A 5 6.79 -0.17 16.37
CA PHE A 5 6.03 0.11 15.15
C PHE A 5 5.52 1.55 15.15
N THR A 6 5.34 2.13 13.95
CA THR A 6 4.76 3.47 13.82
C THR A 6 3.28 3.46 14.24
N PRO A 7 2.76 4.56 14.83
CA PRO A 7 1.37 4.62 15.28
C PRO A 7 0.38 4.34 14.14
N GLN A 8 0.71 4.77 12.92
CA GLN A 8 -0.08 4.49 11.71
C GLN A 8 -0.27 2.97 11.47
N ILE A 9 0.75 2.15 11.69
CA ILE A 9 0.67 0.70 11.48
C ILE A 9 -0.17 0.05 12.58
N CYS A 10 -0.06 0.53 13.82
CA CYS A 10 -0.92 0.09 14.91
C CYS A 10 -2.39 0.43 14.64
N ASP A 11 -2.69 1.67 14.22
CA ASP A 11 -4.05 2.10 13.90
C ASP A 11 -4.65 1.29 12.73
N MET A 12 -3.83 0.98 11.72
CA MET A 12 -4.24 0.10 10.61
C MET A 12 -4.49 -1.34 11.07
N ALA A 13 -3.63 -1.88 11.94
CA ALA A 13 -3.80 -3.22 12.49
C ALA A 13 -5.08 -3.33 13.31
N ASP A 14 -5.37 -2.33 14.15
CA ASP A 14 -6.62 -2.27 14.92
C ASP A 14 -7.85 -2.14 14.01
N SER A 15 -7.74 -1.34 12.94
CA SER A 15 -8.84 -1.14 11.98
C SER A 15 -9.12 -2.38 11.11
N MET A 16 -8.06 -3.10 10.72
CA MET A 16 -8.16 -4.31 9.89
C MET A 16 -8.25 -5.60 10.73
N VAL A 17 -8.27 -5.46 12.06
CA VAL A 17 -8.29 -6.57 13.03
C VAL A 17 -7.22 -7.61 12.71
N ILE A 18 -5.99 -7.12 12.46
CA ILE A 18 -4.84 -7.95 12.15
C ILE A 18 -3.85 -7.94 13.31
N CYS A 19 -3.35 -9.14 13.63
CA CYS A 19 -2.23 -9.26 14.55
C CYS A 19 -0.91 -8.98 13.82
N LEU A 20 -0.16 -7.98 14.30
CA LEU A 20 1.12 -7.56 13.72
C LEU A 20 2.12 -8.72 13.58
N TYR A 21 2.22 -9.57 14.60
CA TYR A 21 3.14 -10.71 14.65
C TYR A 21 2.56 -12.01 14.08
N GLN A 22 1.33 -11.99 13.58
CA GLN A 22 0.75 -13.17 12.95
C GLN A 22 1.48 -13.46 11.64
N ARG A 23 1.77 -14.74 11.41
CA ARG A 23 2.38 -15.25 10.19
C ARG A 23 1.26 -15.52 9.18
N PHE A 24 1.46 -15.06 7.97
CA PHE A 24 0.57 -15.25 6.82
C PHE A 24 1.35 -15.98 5.74
N SER A 25 0.76 -17.02 5.18
CA SER A 25 1.29 -17.70 4.00
C SER A 25 1.22 -16.79 2.77
N GLN A 26 1.98 -17.13 1.73
CA GLN A 26 1.95 -16.41 0.45
C GLN A 26 0.52 -16.28 -0.14
N ALA A 27 -0.33 -17.30 0.07
CA ALA A 27 -1.72 -17.29 -0.38
C ALA A 27 -2.63 -16.38 0.47
N GLU A 28 -2.39 -16.32 1.79
CA GLU A 28 -3.15 -15.40 2.66
C GLU A 28 -2.72 -13.95 2.45
N ALA A 29 -1.42 -13.72 2.24
CA ALA A 29 -0.89 -12.39 1.91
C ALA A 29 -1.46 -11.86 0.59
N SER A 30 -1.59 -12.72 -0.43
CA SER A 30 -2.16 -12.34 -1.72
C SER A 30 -3.64 -11.99 -1.61
N LEU A 31 -4.41 -12.75 -0.80
CA LEU A 31 -5.79 -12.43 -0.47
C LEU A 31 -5.89 -11.11 0.28
N PHE A 32 -5.03 -10.89 1.27
CA PHE A 32 -5.03 -9.67 2.08
C PHE A 32 -4.72 -8.42 1.25
N LEU A 33 -3.74 -8.49 0.35
CA LEU A 33 -3.34 -7.38 -0.51
C LEU A 33 -4.17 -7.27 -1.79
N HIS A 34 -5.17 -8.14 -1.97
CA HIS A 34 -5.99 -8.23 -3.19
C HIS A 34 -5.14 -8.31 -4.47
N CYS A 35 -4.04 -9.08 -4.43
CA CYS A 35 -3.11 -9.23 -5.54
C CYS A 35 -2.91 -10.70 -5.93
N THR A 36 -2.33 -10.95 -7.10
CA THR A 36 -1.98 -12.32 -7.50
C THR A 36 -0.70 -12.77 -6.80
N ILE A 37 -0.54 -14.08 -6.65
CA ILE A 37 0.69 -14.68 -6.08
C ILE A 37 1.92 -14.26 -6.89
N GLU A 38 1.79 -14.18 -8.23
CA GLU A 38 2.84 -13.73 -9.15
C GLU A 38 3.25 -12.28 -8.87
N ALA A 39 2.27 -11.37 -8.69
CA ALA A 39 2.54 -9.99 -8.33
C ALA A 39 3.23 -9.89 -6.97
N LEU A 40 2.81 -10.71 -6.00
CA LEU A 40 3.47 -10.78 -4.69
C LEU A 40 4.94 -11.22 -4.81
N THR A 41 5.22 -12.21 -5.66
CA THR A 41 6.59 -12.66 -5.96
C THR A 41 7.42 -11.57 -6.65
N GLU A 42 6.82 -10.79 -7.55
CA GLU A 42 7.50 -9.63 -8.13
C GLU A 42 7.82 -8.56 -7.08
N LEU A 43 6.91 -8.29 -6.15
CA LEU A 43 7.14 -7.35 -5.06
C LEU A 43 8.30 -7.79 -4.15
N GLN A 44 8.42 -9.10 -3.89
CA GLN A 44 9.58 -9.66 -3.17
C GLN A 44 10.87 -9.44 -3.95
N LYS A 45 10.88 -9.72 -5.27
CA LYS A 45 12.06 -9.51 -6.13
C LYS A 45 12.46 -8.04 -6.23
N GLN A 46 11.48 -7.14 -6.20
CA GLN A 46 11.69 -5.69 -6.21
C GLN A 46 12.07 -5.14 -4.83
N HIS A 47 12.19 -5.98 -3.80
CA HIS A 47 12.41 -5.58 -2.40
C HIS A 47 11.42 -4.51 -1.91
N LYS A 48 10.18 -4.56 -2.42
CA LYS A 48 9.10 -3.65 -2.02
C LYS A 48 8.33 -4.15 -0.81
N ILE A 49 8.44 -5.44 -0.53
CA ILE A 49 7.81 -6.07 0.62
C ILE A 49 8.81 -7.01 1.26
N GLU A 50 8.96 -6.89 2.57
CA GLU A 50 9.77 -7.80 3.37
C GLU A 50 9.04 -9.14 3.55
N TYR A 51 9.81 -10.23 3.60
CA TYR A 51 9.28 -11.58 3.72
C TYR A 51 10.18 -12.45 4.57
N ILE A 52 9.62 -13.54 5.08
CA ILE A 52 10.32 -14.57 5.81
C ILE A 52 10.43 -15.78 4.90
N GLN A 53 11.65 -16.22 4.66
CA GLN A 53 11.89 -17.49 3.99
C GLN A 53 11.99 -18.60 5.04
N VAL A 54 10.95 -19.44 5.12
CA VAL A 54 10.92 -20.57 6.07
C VAL A 54 11.65 -21.77 5.47
N ASN A 55 11.43 -22.03 4.17
CA ASN A 55 12.09 -23.06 3.38
C ASN A 55 12.33 -22.54 1.96
N GLU A 56 13.05 -23.32 1.14
CA GLU A 56 13.29 -23.00 -0.28
C GLU A 56 12.00 -22.75 -1.08
N ASN A 57 10.90 -23.42 -0.71
CA ASN A 57 9.61 -23.33 -1.39
C ASN A 57 8.52 -22.64 -0.54
N LEU A 58 8.83 -22.17 0.66
CA LEU A 58 7.82 -21.64 1.58
C LEU A 58 8.25 -20.27 2.10
N THR A 59 7.50 -19.26 1.67
CA THR A 59 7.62 -17.88 2.13
C THR A 59 6.38 -17.47 2.90
N GLU A 60 6.62 -16.69 3.94
CA GLU A 60 5.58 -16.17 4.82
C GLU A 60 5.83 -14.70 5.11
N PHE A 61 4.79 -14.04 5.62
CA PHE A 61 4.74 -12.62 5.88
C PHE A 61 4.24 -12.38 7.29
N PHE A 62 4.78 -11.37 7.96
CA PHE A 62 4.16 -10.85 9.15
C PHE A 62 3.07 -9.83 8.80
N GLY A 63 2.03 -9.77 9.63
CA GLY A 63 0.96 -8.79 9.46
C GLY A 63 1.48 -7.35 9.36
N PHE A 64 2.47 -6.98 10.17
CA PHE A 64 3.06 -5.64 10.08
C PHE A 64 3.73 -5.36 8.73
N GLN A 65 4.36 -6.34 8.08
CA GLN A 65 5.03 -6.17 6.79
C GLN A 65 4.01 -5.89 5.68
N LEU A 66 2.87 -6.59 5.71
CA LEU A 66 1.76 -6.36 4.78
C LEU A 66 1.16 -4.95 4.98
N LEU A 67 1.00 -4.53 6.24
CA LEU A 67 0.51 -3.21 6.58
C LEU A 67 1.49 -2.09 6.21
N GLU A 68 2.79 -2.30 6.37
CA GLU A 68 3.82 -1.35 5.95
C GLU A 68 3.78 -1.13 4.45
N TYR A 69 3.62 -2.21 3.67
CA TYR A 69 3.44 -2.12 2.23
C TYR A 69 2.16 -1.34 1.86
N LEU A 70 1.04 -1.59 2.54
CA LEU A 70 -0.18 -0.81 2.33
C LEU A 70 0.00 0.66 2.71
N ALA A 71 0.66 0.96 3.83
CA ALA A 71 0.93 2.33 4.26
C ALA A 71 1.79 3.09 3.25
N GLN A 72 2.74 2.42 2.59
CA GLN A 72 3.51 3.02 1.49
C GLN A 72 2.67 3.28 0.25
N GLN A 73 1.70 2.42 -0.08
CA GLN A 73 0.80 2.61 -1.23
C GLN A 73 -0.29 3.65 -1.01
N ILE A 74 -0.74 3.84 0.24
CA ILE A 74 -1.80 4.80 0.61
C ILE A 74 -1.26 6.25 0.63
N GLN A 75 0.07 6.45 0.55
CA GLN A 75 0.60 7.82 0.41
C GLN A 75 -0.12 8.50 -0.77
N PRO A 76 -0.78 9.63 -0.52
CA PRO A 76 -1.49 10.33 -1.57
C PRO A 76 -0.47 10.64 -2.65
N SER A 77 -0.75 10.19 -3.88
CA SER A 77 -0.10 10.74 -5.06
C SER A 77 -0.16 12.25 -4.87
N ASN A 78 1.00 12.87 -4.58
CA ASN A 78 1.11 14.31 -4.40
C ASN A 78 1.06 14.95 -5.80
N GLU A 79 0.11 14.49 -6.62
CA GLU A 79 -0.25 15.10 -7.88
C GLU A 79 -0.71 16.50 -7.51
N PRO A 80 0.02 17.54 -7.95
CA PRO A 80 -0.39 18.89 -7.66
C PRO A 80 -1.82 19.05 -8.18
N PRO A 81 -2.72 19.69 -7.40
CA PRO A 81 -4.06 19.95 -7.88
C PRO A 81 -3.92 20.69 -9.21
N ILE A 82 -4.36 20.04 -10.30
CA ILE A 82 -4.49 20.70 -11.60
C ILE A 82 -5.54 21.77 -11.35
N THR A 83 -5.03 22.94 -10.98
CA THR A 83 -5.81 24.11 -10.67
C THR A 83 -6.54 24.41 -11.97
N SER A 84 -7.85 24.16 -11.98
CA SER A 84 -8.75 24.46 -13.09
C SER A 84 -8.94 25.98 -13.25
N ALA A 85 -7.84 26.73 -13.26
CA ALA A 85 -7.79 28.19 -13.39
C ALA A 85 -7.15 28.65 -14.71
N MET A 86 -7.10 27.79 -15.74
CA MET A 86 -6.61 28.19 -17.08
C MET A 86 -7.53 27.79 -18.24
N LEU A 87 -8.84 28.04 -18.12
CA LEU A 87 -9.76 28.07 -19.27
C LEU A 87 -10.76 29.23 -19.18
N PHE A 88 -10.25 30.47 -19.19
CA PHE A 88 -11.01 31.58 -19.78
C PHE A 88 -10.22 32.11 -20.97
N ASN A 89 -10.46 31.52 -22.14
CA ASN A 89 -10.08 32.15 -23.39
C ASN A 89 -11.22 32.05 -24.41
N GLY A 90 -11.79 33.21 -24.74
CA GLY A 90 -12.36 33.49 -26.06
C GLY A 90 -13.79 33.04 -26.35
N LYS A 91 -14.78 33.88 -26.00
CA LYS A 91 -15.94 34.13 -26.89
C LYS A 91 -16.34 35.60 -26.85
N ARG A 92 -15.83 36.36 -27.83
CA ARG A 92 -16.52 37.53 -28.39
C ARG A 92 -17.89 37.04 -28.87
N LEU A 93 -18.97 37.58 -28.31
CA LEU A 93 -20.27 37.55 -28.96
C LEU A 93 -20.71 38.99 -29.16
N ALA A 94 -20.78 39.39 -30.44
CA ALA A 94 -21.45 40.61 -30.87
C ALA A 94 -22.90 40.58 -30.40
N LYS A 95 -23.40 41.71 -29.90
CA LYS A 95 -24.82 42.00 -29.84
C LYS A 95 -25.04 43.39 -30.43
N ASN A 96 -25.96 43.39 -31.40
CA ASN A 96 -26.59 44.52 -32.08
C ASN A 96 -26.84 45.73 -31.18
#